data_AF-A0AAD9K4C8-F1
#
_entry.id   AF-A0AAD9K4C8-F1
#
_cell.length_a   1.000
_cell.length_b   1.000
_cell.length_c   1.000
_cell.angle_alpha   90.00
_cell.angle_beta   90.00
_cell.angle_gamma   90.00
#
_symmetry.space_group_name_H-M   'P 1'
#
loop_
_entity.id
_entity.type
_entity.pdbx_description
1 polymer ?
#
loop_
_entity_poly.entity_id
_entity_poly.type
_entity_poly.pdbx_seq_one_letter_code
_entity_poly.pdbx_strand_id
1 'polypeptide(L)'
;MLLKSLCQGWIGEIYILLVVLLCIIFEAFLTLQGWKMYANLLIDLFRFLAPFLRNAELTKPTQLLYKGTLRVLLVLLHDFPEFLCDYYYTFCDVIPPNCIQMRNLILSTFPRNMRLPDPFTPNLKVDLLPEISHTPRIVTNITPQIQAAFKKDLDSYLKSRARVTFLSELRSKLQISTEPGARYNIPLINALVLYVGTEAINYIHQKGLTPSMSTIAHSSHMDIFQNLAVDLDTEGRYLFLNAIANQLRYPNSHTHYFSCTLLYLFAEANSEAIQEQITRLFESVARSCSQHKQPGGVREAESWTEKS
;
A
#
# COMPACT_ATOMS: atom_id res chain seq x y z
N MET A 1 20.82 -16.78 -22.83
CA MET A 1 21.29 -18.06 -22.23
C MET A 1 22.33 -17.82 -21.12
N LEU A 2 23.23 -16.83 -21.24
CA LEU A 2 24.16 -16.44 -20.16
C LEU A 2 23.48 -15.93 -18.86
N LEU A 3 22.38 -15.16 -18.92
CA LEU A 3 21.69 -14.68 -17.71
C LEU A 3 21.03 -15.79 -16.87
N LYS A 4 20.60 -16.90 -17.50
CA LYS A 4 20.01 -18.04 -16.78
C LYS A 4 21.06 -18.87 -16.04
N SER A 5 22.28 -18.93 -16.58
CA SER A 5 23.43 -19.62 -15.95
C SER A 5 24.04 -18.82 -14.80
N LEU A 6 23.98 -17.48 -14.86
CA LEU A 6 24.41 -16.61 -13.75
C LEU A 6 23.52 -16.76 -12.50
N CYS A 7 22.21 -17.02 -12.66
CA CYS A 7 21.27 -17.07 -11.54
C CYS A 7 21.49 -18.29 -10.60
N GLN A 8 22.12 -19.38 -11.06
CA GLN A 8 22.32 -20.58 -10.25
C GLN A 8 23.54 -20.53 -9.31
N GLY A 9 24.59 -19.77 -9.66
CA GLY A 9 25.76 -19.57 -8.79
C GLY A 9 25.55 -18.48 -7.73
N TRP A 10 24.69 -17.49 -8.03
CA TRP A 10 24.49 -16.33 -7.18
C TRP A 10 23.59 -16.57 -5.97
N ILE A 11 22.85 -17.68 -5.85
CA ILE A 11 21.86 -17.82 -4.77
C ILE A 11 22.51 -18.12 -3.41
N GLY A 12 23.62 -18.88 -3.39
CA GLY A 12 24.45 -19.06 -2.18
C GLY A 12 25.26 -17.81 -1.85
N GLU A 13 25.74 -17.11 -2.89
CA GLU A 13 26.46 -15.85 -2.72
C GLU A 13 25.54 -14.70 -2.34
N ILE A 14 24.27 -14.64 -2.77
CA ILE A 14 23.31 -13.60 -2.39
C ILE A 14 23.00 -13.71 -0.90
N TYR A 15 22.89 -14.91 -0.33
CA TYR A 15 22.67 -15.04 1.12
C TYR A 15 23.88 -14.51 1.91
N ILE A 16 25.09 -14.82 1.45
CA ILE A 16 26.33 -14.28 2.02
C ILE A 16 26.47 -12.78 1.73
N LEU A 17 26.09 -12.29 0.55
CA LEU A 17 26.14 -10.88 0.17
C LEU A 17 25.09 -10.07 0.91
N LEU A 18 23.90 -10.61 1.19
CA LEU A 18 22.85 -9.93 1.96
C LEU A 18 23.15 -9.93 3.44
N VAL A 19 23.74 -11.00 3.98
CA VAL A 19 24.24 -11.06 5.36
C VAL A 19 25.49 -10.17 5.52
N VAL A 20 26.38 -10.13 4.53
CA VAL A 20 27.55 -9.23 4.49
C VAL A 20 27.12 -7.78 4.22
N LEU A 21 26.08 -7.52 3.43
CA LEU A 21 25.45 -6.21 3.31
C LEU A 21 24.79 -5.85 4.64
N LEU A 22 24.07 -6.74 5.31
CA LEU A 22 23.51 -6.52 6.65
C LEU A 22 24.61 -6.19 7.68
N CYS A 23 25.78 -6.82 7.62
CA CYS A 23 26.91 -6.56 8.52
C CYS A 23 27.73 -5.31 8.18
N ILE A 24 28.00 -5.03 6.90
CA ILE A 24 28.73 -3.82 6.46
C ILE A 24 27.83 -2.58 6.53
N ILE A 25 26.51 -2.76 6.34
CA ILE A 25 25.53 -1.69 6.43
C ILE A 25 25.06 -1.51 7.88
N PHE A 26 25.26 -2.42 8.85
CA PHE A 26 24.73 -2.20 10.21
C PHE A 26 25.17 -0.86 10.85
N GLU A 27 26.43 -0.43 10.68
CA GLU A 27 26.87 0.90 11.15
C GLU A 27 26.32 2.06 10.28
N ALA A 28 26.22 1.88 8.96
CA ALA A 28 25.71 2.89 8.03
C ALA A 28 24.16 3.01 8.03
N PHE A 29 23.45 1.92 8.34
CA PHE A 29 22.00 1.77 8.40
C PHE A 29 21.42 2.50 9.59
N LEU A 30 22.22 2.77 10.63
CA LEU A 30 21.79 3.62 11.73
C LEU A 30 21.64 5.09 11.31
N THR A 31 22.07 5.46 10.10
CA THR A 31 21.85 6.79 9.53
C THR A 31 20.66 6.81 8.57
N LEU A 32 19.97 7.96 8.50
CA LEU A 32 18.90 8.19 7.52
C LEU A 32 19.38 8.01 6.06
N GLN A 33 20.66 8.30 5.78
CA GLN A 33 21.25 8.11 4.47
C GLN A 33 21.39 6.62 4.12
N GLY A 34 21.79 5.78 5.10
CA GLY A 34 21.85 4.34 4.95
C GLY A 34 20.48 3.73 4.64
N TRP A 35 19.42 4.21 5.31
CA TRP A 35 18.05 3.79 5.00
C TRP A 35 17.67 4.06 3.56
N LYS A 36 17.97 5.26 3.05
CA LYS A 36 17.66 5.61 1.65
C LYS A 36 18.39 4.71 0.65
N MET A 37 19.68 4.42 0.89
CA MET A 37 20.46 3.52 0.03
C MET A 37 19.90 2.10 0.06
N TYR A 38 19.56 1.59 1.24
CA TYR A 38 18.99 0.25 1.40
C TYR A 38 17.60 0.13 0.79
N ALA A 39 16.76 1.16 0.93
CA ALA A 39 15.45 1.22 0.27
C ALA A 39 15.59 1.14 -1.26
N ASN A 40 16.56 1.82 -1.85
CA ASN A 40 16.83 1.74 -3.29
C ASN A 40 17.20 0.31 -3.73
N LEU A 41 18.03 -0.40 -2.96
CA LEU A 41 18.38 -1.79 -3.26
C LEU A 41 17.16 -2.72 -3.20
N LEU A 42 16.29 -2.56 -2.20
CA LEU A 42 15.04 -3.31 -2.12
C LEU A 42 14.10 -2.98 -3.27
N ILE A 43 14.01 -1.70 -3.66
CA ILE A 43 13.22 -1.26 -4.80
C ILE A 43 13.71 -1.93 -6.08
N ASP A 44 15.03 -1.98 -6.31
CA ASP A 44 15.59 -2.62 -7.50
C ASP A 44 15.33 -4.14 -7.50
N LEU A 45 15.42 -4.80 -6.34
CA LEU A 45 15.01 -6.19 -6.17
C LEU A 45 13.51 -6.41 -6.49
N PHE A 46 12.62 -5.56 -5.98
CA PHE A 46 11.19 -5.67 -6.24
C PHE A 46 10.85 -5.40 -7.71
N ARG A 47 11.51 -4.43 -8.36
CA ARG A 47 11.36 -4.18 -9.80
C ARG A 47 11.78 -5.38 -10.64
N PHE A 48 12.90 -6.02 -10.26
CA PHE A 48 13.36 -7.23 -10.91
C PHE A 48 12.35 -8.38 -10.76
N LEU A 49 11.77 -8.56 -9.57
CA LEU A 49 10.79 -9.61 -9.31
C LEU A 49 9.42 -9.35 -9.94
N ALA A 50 9.00 -8.09 -10.05
CA ALA A 50 7.66 -7.67 -10.45
C ALA A 50 7.10 -8.37 -11.71
N PRO A 51 7.81 -8.46 -12.86
CA PRO A 51 7.26 -9.13 -14.05
C PRO A 51 7.00 -10.62 -13.84
N PHE A 52 7.88 -11.32 -13.12
CA PHE A 52 7.72 -12.74 -12.83
C PHE A 52 6.55 -13.00 -11.87
N LEU A 53 6.39 -12.13 -10.88
CA LEU A 53 5.32 -12.25 -9.89
C LEU A 53 3.95 -11.88 -10.47
N ARG A 54 3.88 -10.89 -11.38
CA ARG A 54 2.62 -10.49 -12.03
C ARG A 54 2.02 -11.62 -12.88
N ASN A 55 2.87 -12.36 -13.60
CA ASN A 55 2.44 -13.43 -14.50
C ASN A 55 2.36 -14.81 -13.81
N ALA A 56 2.62 -14.88 -12.50
CA ALA A 56 2.73 -16.13 -11.75
C ALA A 56 3.75 -17.14 -12.35
N GLU A 57 4.77 -16.65 -13.06
CA GLU A 57 5.83 -17.45 -13.68
C GLU A 57 6.94 -17.78 -12.67
N LEU A 58 6.60 -18.58 -11.67
CA LEU A 58 7.46 -18.93 -10.55
C LEU A 58 8.33 -20.15 -10.88
N THR A 59 9.34 -19.97 -11.74
CA THR A 59 10.38 -21.00 -11.93
C THR A 59 11.11 -21.29 -10.62
N LYS A 60 11.74 -22.48 -10.46
CA LYS A 60 12.48 -22.84 -9.23
C LYS A 60 13.46 -21.73 -8.76
N PRO A 61 14.29 -21.11 -9.62
CA PRO A 61 15.13 -19.97 -9.22
C PRO A 61 14.33 -18.76 -8.72
N THR A 62 13.24 -18.40 -9.41
CA THR A 62 12.35 -17.30 -9.00
C THR A 62 11.71 -17.57 -7.63
N GLN A 63 11.28 -18.81 -7.37
CA GLN A 63 10.74 -19.22 -6.07
C GLN A 63 11.77 -19.08 -4.95
N LEU A 64 13.02 -19.51 -5.19
CA LEU A 64 14.10 -19.35 -4.22
C LEU A 64 14.36 -17.87 -3.91
N LEU A 65 14.41 -17.02 -4.95
CA LEU A 65 14.59 -15.58 -4.78
C LEU A 65 13.40 -14.93 -4.04
N TYR A 66 12.17 -15.32 -4.36
CA TYR A 66 10.97 -14.86 -3.66
C TYR A 66 10.99 -15.25 -2.17
N LYS A 67 11.29 -16.52 -1.85
CA LYS A 67 11.44 -16.99 -0.47
C LYS A 67 12.56 -16.25 0.27
N GLY A 68 13.70 -16.02 -0.38
CA GLY A 68 14.78 -15.20 0.17
C GLY A 68 14.32 -13.77 0.48
N THR A 69 13.59 -13.15 -0.44
CA THR A 69 13.03 -11.81 -0.28
C THR A 69 12.05 -11.73 0.90
N LEU A 70 11.19 -12.74 1.08
CA LEU A 70 10.30 -12.81 2.25
C LEU A 70 11.08 -12.90 3.56
N ARG A 71 12.15 -13.69 3.62
CA ARG A 71 13.00 -13.78 4.83
C ARG A 71 13.65 -12.44 5.16
N VAL A 72 14.12 -11.70 4.15
CA VAL A 72 14.67 -10.35 4.35
C VAL A 72 13.60 -9.40 4.89
N LEU A 73 12.41 -9.40 4.30
CA LEU A 73 11.28 -8.59 4.79
C LEU A 73 10.89 -8.95 6.22
N LEU A 74 10.92 -10.24 6.60
CA LEU A 74 10.64 -10.70 7.96
C LEU A 74 11.69 -10.20 8.97
N VAL A 75 12.98 -10.25 8.62
CA VAL A 75 14.04 -9.68 9.47
C VAL A 75 13.84 -8.17 9.64
N LEU A 76 13.58 -7.44 8.54
CA LEU A 76 13.33 -6.00 8.61
C LEU A 76 12.08 -5.65 9.42
N LEU A 77 11.01 -6.44 9.32
CA LEU A 77 9.79 -6.30 10.11
C LEU A 77 10.08 -6.42 11.61
N HIS A 78 10.92 -7.38 12.01
CA HIS A 78 11.23 -7.63 13.42
C HIS A 78 12.24 -6.60 13.98
N ASP A 79 13.36 -6.40 13.26
CA ASP A 79 14.50 -5.64 13.77
C ASP A 79 14.44 -4.15 13.43
N PHE A 80 13.75 -3.78 12.33
CA PHE A 80 13.70 -2.40 11.81
C PHE A 80 12.29 -2.00 11.30
N PRO A 81 11.23 -2.16 12.09
CA PRO A 81 9.86 -1.89 11.63
C PRO A 81 9.66 -0.42 11.20
N GLU A 82 10.35 0.54 11.80
CA GLU A 82 10.25 1.96 11.43
C GLU A 82 10.78 2.23 10.01
N PHE A 83 11.80 1.49 9.56
CA PHE A 83 12.29 1.57 8.19
C PHE A 83 11.19 1.15 7.20
N LEU A 84 10.53 0.01 7.45
CA LEU A 84 9.42 -0.43 6.61
C LEU A 84 8.22 0.54 6.70
N CYS A 85 7.95 1.12 7.88
CA CYS A 85 6.90 2.11 8.07
C CYS A 85 7.12 3.38 7.24
N ASP A 86 8.36 3.87 7.18
CA ASP A 86 8.73 5.08 6.45
C ASP A 86 8.65 4.86 4.93
N TYR A 87 9.13 3.73 4.44
CA TYR A 87 9.24 3.43 3.01
C TYR A 87 8.08 2.60 2.44
N TYR A 88 7.05 2.29 3.24
CA TYR A 88 5.91 1.45 2.84
C TYR A 88 5.30 1.87 1.50
N TYR A 89 5.13 3.18 1.30
CA TYR A 89 4.49 3.74 0.12
C TYR A 89 5.30 3.39 -1.14
N THR A 90 6.61 3.65 -1.12
CA THR A 90 7.49 3.38 -2.25
C THR A 90 7.57 1.89 -2.54
N PHE A 91 7.62 1.03 -1.51
CA PHE A 91 7.64 -0.41 -1.72
C PHE A 91 6.32 -0.93 -2.31
N CYS A 92 5.18 -0.49 -1.78
CA CYS A 92 3.86 -0.86 -2.29
C CYS A 92 3.59 -0.34 -3.71
N ASP A 93 4.28 0.71 -4.15
CA ASP A 93 4.19 1.24 -5.51
C ASP A 93 4.91 0.35 -6.55
N VAL A 94 5.90 -0.43 -6.10
CA VAL A 94 6.72 -1.31 -6.94
C VAL A 94 6.25 -2.76 -6.88
N ILE A 95 5.80 -3.22 -5.71
CA ILE A 95 5.34 -4.60 -5.50
C ILE A 95 3.96 -4.79 -6.17
N PRO A 96 3.81 -5.76 -7.09
CA PRO A 96 2.53 -6.02 -7.75
C PRO A 96 1.37 -6.27 -6.75
N PRO A 97 0.15 -5.79 -7.03
CA PRO A 97 -0.98 -5.95 -6.10
C PRO A 97 -1.33 -7.41 -5.76
N ASN A 98 -1.04 -8.36 -6.66
CA ASN A 98 -1.25 -9.79 -6.42
C ASN A 98 -0.23 -10.42 -5.45
N CYS A 99 0.85 -9.72 -5.11
CA CYS A 99 1.85 -10.17 -4.13
C CYS A 99 1.41 -9.88 -2.69
N ILE A 100 0.24 -10.42 -2.31
CA ILE A 100 -0.45 -10.12 -1.06
C ILE A 100 0.47 -10.34 0.16
N GLN A 101 1.19 -11.46 0.23
CA GLN A 101 2.06 -11.77 1.36
C GLN A 101 3.19 -10.74 1.55
N MET A 102 3.89 -10.36 0.48
CA MET A 102 4.96 -9.36 0.57
C MET A 102 4.43 -8.00 1.01
N ARG A 103 3.28 -7.58 0.44
CA ARG A 103 2.66 -6.29 0.79
C ARG A 103 2.18 -6.31 2.24
N ASN A 104 1.59 -7.41 2.69
CA ASN A 104 1.15 -7.60 4.07
C ASN A 104 2.30 -7.46 5.06
N LEU A 105 3.47 -8.06 4.80
CA LEU A 105 4.65 -7.89 5.66
C LEU A 105 5.05 -6.42 5.83
N ILE A 106 4.90 -5.60 4.78
CA ILE A 106 5.25 -4.18 4.82
C ILE A 106 4.13 -3.37 5.48
N LEU A 107 2.88 -3.58 5.09
CA LEU A 107 1.72 -2.81 5.55
C LEU A 107 1.35 -3.07 7.01
N SER A 108 1.71 -4.25 7.53
CA SER A 108 1.51 -4.61 8.93
C SER A 108 2.59 -4.07 9.88
N THR A 109 3.61 -3.38 9.36
CA THR A 109 4.64 -2.77 10.20
C THR A 109 4.08 -1.57 10.96
N PHE A 110 4.52 -1.39 12.20
CA PHE A 110 4.16 -0.27 13.04
C PHE A 110 5.31 0.11 13.98
N PRO A 111 5.38 1.37 14.47
CA PRO A 111 6.45 1.82 15.35
C PRO A 111 6.51 1.00 16.65
N ARG A 112 7.72 0.64 17.12
CA ARG A 112 7.90 -0.23 18.31
C ARG A 112 7.32 0.31 19.60
N ASN A 113 7.22 1.63 19.72
CA ASN A 113 6.67 2.31 20.89
C ASN A 113 5.13 2.38 20.88
N MET A 114 4.47 1.91 19.83
CA MET A 114 3.02 1.86 19.73
C MET A 114 2.47 0.53 20.25
N ARG A 115 1.43 0.59 21.07
CA ARG A 115 0.66 -0.60 21.50
C ARG A 115 -0.62 -0.68 20.70
N LEU A 116 -0.74 -1.72 19.89
CA LEU A 116 -1.95 -1.93 19.11
C LEU A 116 -3.06 -2.49 20.01
N PRO A 117 -4.27 -1.90 20.00
CA PRO A 117 -5.43 -2.53 20.62
C PRO A 117 -5.73 -3.85 19.89
N ASP A 118 -6.18 -4.87 20.61
CA ASP A 118 -6.63 -6.10 19.97
C ASP A 118 -7.90 -5.80 19.15
N PRO A 119 -7.89 -5.97 17.81
CA PRO A 119 -9.04 -5.67 16.96
C PRO A 119 -10.26 -6.55 17.24
N PHE A 120 -10.09 -7.68 17.93
CA PHE A 120 -11.18 -8.58 18.34
C PHE A 120 -11.70 -8.29 19.74
N THR A 121 -11.20 -7.23 20.41
CA THR A 121 -11.77 -6.77 21.68
C THR A 121 -13.23 -6.36 21.47
N PRO A 122 -14.19 -7.01 22.14
CA PRO A 122 -15.60 -6.65 21.98
C PRO A 122 -15.82 -5.18 22.31
N ASN A 123 -16.61 -4.49 21.47
CA ASN A 123 -16.93 -3.06 21.63
C ASN A 123 -15.72 -2.12 21.63
N LEU A 124 -14.62 -2.48 20.95
CA LEU A 124 -13.51 -1.56 20.72
C LEU A 124 -14.01 -0.32 19.96
N LYS A 125 -13.93 0.84 20.61
CA LYS A 125 -14.30 2.12 20.00
C LYS A 125 -13.07 2.75 19.36
N VAL A 126 -12.84 2.41 18.08
CA VAL A 126 -11.70 2.92 17.30
C VAL A 126 -11.68 4.46 17.26
N ASP A 127 -12.85 5.10 17.23
CA ASP A 127 -13.00 6.55 17.22
C ASP A 127 -12.50 7.26 18.50
N LEU A 128 -12.23 6.51 19.57
CA LEU A 128 -11.71 7.06 20.83
C LEU A 128 -10.19 6.92 20.97
N LEU A 129 -9.53 6.25 20.02
CA LEU A 129 -8.08 6.06 20.06
C LEU A 129 -7.38 7.40 19.79
N PRO A 130 -6.52 7.92 20.70
CA PRO A 130 -5.84 9.19 20.47
C PRO A 130 -4.94 9.16 19.23
N GLU A 131 -4.44 7.99 18.85
CA GLU A 131 -3.58 7.77 17.69
C GLU A 131 -4.24 8.18 16.37
N ILE A 132 -5.58 8.09 16.24
CA ILE A 132 -6.29 8.42 14.99
C ILE A 132 -6.22 9.91 14.62
N SER A 133 -5.84 10.78 15.57
CA SER A 133 -5.61 12.20 15.28
C SER A 133 -4.22 12.49 14.70
N HIS A 134 -3.29 11.53 14.79
CA HIS A 134 -1.90 11.72 14.40
C HIS A 134 -1.66 11.30 12.95
N THR A 135 -1.11 12.22 12.16
CA THR A 135 -0.69 11.95 10.77
C THR A 135 0.53 11.02 10.75
N PRO A 136 0.49 9.90 10.00
CA PRO A 136 1.65 9.03 9.88
C PRO A 136 2.76 9.73 9.09
N ARG A 137 4.01 9.39 9.41
CA ARG A 137 5.17 9.87 8.65
C ARG A 137 5.20 9.21 7.27
N ILE A 138 5.36 10.01 6.22
CA ILE A 138 5.55 9.55 4.85
C ILE A 138 6.80 10.24 4.29
N VAL A 139 7.87 9.49 4.07
CA VAL A 139 9.15 10.05 3.58
C VAL A 139 9.18 10.24 2.07
N THR A 140 8.22 9.65 1.34
CA THR A 140 8.15 9.69 -0.12
C THR A 140 7.44 10.96 -0.58
N ASN A 141 8.09 11.74 -1.46
CA ASN A 141 7.41 12.85 -2.12
C ASN A 141 6.57 12.33 -3.29
N ILE A 142 5.24 12.32 -3.11
CA ILE A 142 4.29 11.87 -4.13
C ILE A 142 3.96 12.95 -5.18
N THR A 143 4.28 14.22 -4.89
CA THR A 143 3.95 15.36 -5.77
C THR A 143 4.44 15.19 -7.21
N PRO A 144 5.68 14.71 -7.46
CA PRO A 144 6.18 14.53 -8.82
C PRO A 144 5.40 13.48 -9.63
N GLN A 145 4.71 12.54 -8.97
CA GLN A 145 3.90 11.52 -9.65
C GLN A 145 2.60 12.11 -10.21
N ILE A 146 2.12 13.22 -9.62
CA ILE A 146 0.94 13.95 -10.07
C ILE A 146 1.41 15.09 -11.00
N GLN A 147 1.23 14.91 -12.30
CA GLN A 147 1.63 15.90 -13.31
C GLN A 147 1.14 17.31 -12.95
N ALA A 148 1.98 18.34 -13.06
CA ALA A 148 1.69 19.68 -12.54
C ALA A 148 0.37 20.29 -13.07
N ALA A 149 0.07 20.10 -14.36
CA ALA A 149 -1.19 20.55 -14.95
C ALA A 149 -2.39 19.82 -14.34
N PHE A 150 -2.29 18.49 -14.19
CA PHE A 150 -3.33 17.68 -13.57
C PHE A 150 -3.53 18.04 -12.08
N LYS A 151 -2.44 18.26 -11.34
CA LYS A 151 -2.50 18.71 -9.96
C LYS A 151 -3.24 20.05 -9.82
N LYS A 152 -2.98 21.00 -10.71
CA LYS A 152 -3.66 22.31 -10.70
C LYS A 152 -5.17 22.15 -10.89
N ASP A 153 -5.61 21.32 -11.84
CA ASP A 153 -7.02 21.04 -12.07
C ASP A 153 -7.65 20.34 -10.85
N LEU A 154 -6.94 19.37 -10.27
CA LEU A 154 -7.35 18.65 -9.06
C LEU A 154 -7.54 19.61 -7.89
N ASP A 155 -6.55 20.46 -7.59
CA ASP A 155 -6.62 21.45 -6.51
C ASP A 155 -7.76 22.45 -6.73
N SER A 156 -7.98 22.86 -7.99
CA SER A 156 -9.09 23.73 -8.36
C SER A 156 -10.44 23.05 -8.09
N TYR A 157 -10.57 21.77 -8.41
CA TYR A 157 -11.79 21.00 -8.15
C TYR A 157 -12.02 20.80 -6.64
N LEU A 158 -10.98 20.40 -5.89
CA LEU A 158 -11.06 20.19 -4.45
C LEU A 158 -11.53 21.47 -3.70
N LYS A 159 -11.07 22.65 -4.13
CA LYS A 159 -11.44 23.94 -3.52
C LYS A 159 -12.82 24.45 -3.93
N SER A 160 -13.16 24.37 -5.22
CA SER A 160 -14.35 25.04 -5.77
C SER A 160 -15.57 24.12 -5.96
N ARG A 161 -15.35 22.80 -6.11
CA ARG A 161 -16.35 21.80 -6.48
C ARG A 161 -17.17 22.16 -7.74
N ALA A 162 -16.68 23.06 -8.60
CA ALA A 162 -17.48 23.68 -9.66
C ALA A 162 -17.42 22.93 -11.01
N ARG A 163 -16.24 22.45 -11.41
CA ARG A 163 -16.04 21.79 -12.72
C ARG A 163 -16.32 20.29 -12.64
N VAL A 164 -17.59 19.90 -12.67
CA VAL A 164 -18.00 18.47 -12.59
C VAL A 164 -17.42 17.63 -13.74
N THR A 165 -17.18 18.22 -14.91
CA THR A 165 -16.53 17.54 -16.05
C THR A 165 -15.12 17.03 -15.74
N PHE A 166 -14.46 17.59 -14.72
CA PHE A 166 -13.19 17.06 -14.22
C PHE A 166 -13.31 15.59 -13.80
N LEU A 167 -14.43 15.20 -13.18
CA LEU A 167 -14.66 13.82 -12.74
C LEU A 167 -14.70 12.84 -13.92
N SER A 168 -15.41 13.19 -14.99
CA SER A 168 -15.44 12.37 -16.21
C SER A 168 -14.09 12.31 -16.95
N GLU A 169 -13.23 13.33 -16.76
CA GLU A 169 -11.86 13.34 -17.32
C GLU A 169 -10.88 12.52 -16.46
N LEU A 170 -11.20 12.17 -15.21
CA LEU A 170 -10.25 11.48 -14.33
C LEU A 170 -9.83 10.14 -14.90
N ARG A 171 -10.80 9.33 -15.36
CA ARG A 171 -10.52 8.00 -15.90
C ARG A 171 -9.52 8.05 -17.06
N SER A 172 -9.72 8.98 -18.01
CA SER A 172 -8.83 9.12 -19.16
C SER A 172 -7.43 9.62 -18.77
N LYS A 173 -7.32 10.45 -17.72
CA LYS A 173 -6.02 10.90 -17.17
C LYS A 173 -5.27 9.79 -16.42
N LEU A 174 -5.98 8.79 -15.87
CA LEU A 174 -5.39 7.64 -15.17
C LEU A 174 -5.00 6.49 -16.10
N GLN A 175 -5.64 6.39 -17.26
CA GLN A 175 -5.41 5.33 -18.24
C GLN A 175 -4.22 5.68 -19.16
N ILE A 176 -3.29 4.75 -19.34
CA ILE A 176 -2.08 4.91 -20.18
C ILE A 176 -2.02 3.93 -21.35
N SER A 177 -2.79 2.85 -21.29
CA SER A 177 -2.83 1.83 -22.33
C SER A 177 -4.21 1.18 -22.41
N THR A 178 -4.44 0.43 -23.48
CA THR A 178 -5.59 -0.47 -23.64
C THR A 178 -5.22 -1.93 -23.36
N GLU A 179 -3.94 -2.24 -23.16
CA GLU A 179 -3.45 -3.60 -22.91
C GLU A 179 -3.83 -4.09 -21.49
N PRO A 180 -4.53 -5.24 -21.36
CA PRO A 180 -4.91 -5.79 -20.06
C PRO A 180 -3.70 -5.96 -19.12
N GLY A 181 -3.83 -5.53 -17.87
CA GLY A 181 -2.76 -5.63 -16.86
C GLY A 181 -1.67 -4.56 -16.95
N ALA A 182 -1.78 -3.65 -17.93
CA ALA A 182 -0.96 -2.44 -18.05
C ALA A 182 -1.80 -1.20 -18.41
N ARG A 183 -3.13 -1.24 -18.20
CA ARG A 183 -4.06 -0.21 -18.68
C ARG A 183 -3.89 1.11 -17.94
N TYR A 184 -3.56 1.04 -16.65
CA TYR A 184 -3.56 2.20 -15.75
C TYR A 184 -2.18 2.54 -15.21
N ASN A 185 -1.96 3.82 -14.96
CA ASN A 185 -0.79 4.31 -14.25
C ASN A 185 -0.96 4.09 -12.75
N ILE A 186 -0.48 2.94 -12.26
CA ILE A 186 -0.57 2.54 -10.85
C ILE A 186 0.04 3.60 -9.91
N PRO A 187 1.27 4.12 -10.16
CA PRO A 187 1.83 5.21 -9.34
C PRO A 187 0.95 6.45 -9.26
N LEU A 188 0.33 6.86 -10.38
CA LEU A 188 -0.56 8.01 -10.38
C LEU A 188 -1.85 7.74 -9.59
N ILE A 189 -2.42 6.54 -9.67
CA ILE A 189 -3.59 6.16 -8.85
C ILE A 189 -3.23 6.20 -7.36
N ASN A 190 -2.09 5.59 -6.99
CA ASN A 190 -1.62 5.58 -5.60
C ASN A 190 -1.38 7.00 -5.07
N ALA A 191 -0.77 7.87 -5.88
CA ALA A 191 -0.50 9.26 -5.53
C ALA A 191 -1.80 10.08 -5.41
N LEU A 192 -2.73 9.92 -6.36
CA LEU A 192 -4.03 10.58 -6.34
C LEU A 192 -4.81 10.22 -5.06
N VAL A 193 -4.91 8.93 -4.74
CA VAL A 193 -5.65 8.47 -3.56
C VAL A 193 -5.07 9.03 -2.28
N LEU A 194 -3.74 8.92 -2.10
CA LEU A 194 -3.08 9.44 -0.90
C LEU A 194 -3.20 10.96 -0.81
N TYR A 195 -3.02 11.68 -1.91
CA TYR A 195 -3.12 13.14 -1.96
C TYR A 195 -4.53 13.63 -1.60
N VAL A 196 -5.56 13.09 -2.26
CA VAL A 196 -6.97 13.47 -2.01
C VAL A 196 -7.36 13.15 -0.56
N GLY A 197 -6.95 12.00 -0.02
CA GLY A 197 -7.22 11.67 1.37
C GLY A 197 -6.51 12.59 2.37
N THR A 198 -5.25 12.95 2.10
CA THR A 198 -4.50 13.88 2.96
C THR A 198 -5.12 15.28 2.95
N GLU A 199 -5.50 15.80 1.78
CA GLU A 199 -6.19 17.08 1.67
C GLU A 199 -7.57 17.05 2.35
N ALA A 200 -8.29 15.94 2.27
CA ALA A 200 -9.57 15.77 2.95
C ALA A 200 -9.44 15.80 4.47
N ILE A 201 -8.45 15.09 5.03
CA ILE A 201 -8.15 15.11 6.47
C ILE A 201 -7.83 16.53 6.91
N ASN A 202 -6.95 17.23 6.17
CA ASN A 202 -6.59 18.61 6.46
C ASN A 202 -7.80 19.55 6.42
N TYR A 203 -8.68 19.40 5.42
CA TYR A 203 -9.90 20.16 5.28
C TYR A 203 -10.88 19.95 6.46
N ILE A 204 -11.03 18.71 6.92
CA ILE A 204 -11.90 18.37 8.05
C ILE A 204 -11.33 18.93 9.36
N HIS A 205 -10.02 18.79 9.57
CA HIS A 205 -9.33 19.33 10.75
C HIS A 205 -9.39 20.87 10.81
N GLN A 206 -9.29 21.56 9.67
CA GLN A 206 -9.44 23.02 9.60
C GLN A 206 -10.83 23.50 10.03
N LYS A 207 -11.86 22.65 9.94
CA LYS A 207 -13.20 22.92 10.47
C LYS A 207 -13.37 22.57 11.95
N GLY A 208 -12.31 22.11 12.62
CA GLY A 208 -12.37 21.63 14.01
C GLY A 208 -13.13 20.32 14.18
N LEU A 209 -13.29 19.54 13.11
CA LEU A 209 -13.97 18.24 13.12
C LEU A 209 -12.96 17.10 13.02
N THR A 210 -13.39 15.89 13.35
CA THR A 210 -12.64 14.65 13.11
C THR A 210 -13.22 13.89 11.91
N PRO A 211 -12.39 13.13 11.16
CA PRO A 211 -12.89 12.22 10.14
C PRO A 211 -13.91 11.24 10.71
N SER A 212 -15.04 11.07 10.05
CA SER A 212 -16.08 10.10 10.39
C SER A 212 -16.96 9.88 9.16
N MET A 213 -17.82 8.86 9.16
CA MET A 213 -18.71 8.56 8.02
C MET A 213 -19.55 9.77 7.59
N SER A 214 -19.95 10.64 8.52
CA SER A 214 -20.75 11.84 8.21
C SER A 214 -19.90 13.03 7.76
N THR A 215 -18.67 13.18 8.27
CA THR A 215 -17.83 14.35 7.95
C THR A 215 -17.06 14.19 6.65
N ILE A 216 -16.77 12.96 6.23
CA ILE A 216 -16.15 12.68 4.92
C ILE A 216 -17.14 12.76 3.76
N ALA A 217 -18.43 12.50 4.04
CA ALA A 217 -19.49 12.48 3.04
C ALA A 217 -19.75 13.86 2.42
N HIS A 218 -20.33 13.85 1.22
CA HIS A 218 -20.75 15.06 0.49
C HIS A 218 -19.66 16.13 0.31
N SER A 219 -18.39 15.72 0.26
CA SER A 219 -17.24 16.59 0.03
C SER A 219 -16.69 16.42 -1.40
N SER A 220 -16.00 17.45 -1.92
CA SER A 220 -15.30 17.38 -3.21
C SER A 220 -14.28 16.23 -3.27
N HIS A 221 -13.70 15.86 -2.13
CA HIS A 221 -12.79 14.72 -1.98
C HIS A 221 -13.53 13.39 -2.18
N MET A 222 -14.70 13.23 -1.57
CA MET A 222 -15.51 12.02 -1.70
C MET A 222 -16.14 11.88 -3.09
N ASP A 223 -16.50 13.00 -3.74
CA ASP A 223 -16.99 12.99 -5.12
C ASP A 223 -15.97 12.30 -6.07
N ILE A 224 -14.67 12.56 -5.87
CA ILE A 224 -13.61 11.90 -6.63
C ILE A 224 -13.63 10.39 -6.39
N PHE A 225 -13.67 9.95 -5.13
CA PHE A 225 -13.65 8.52 -4.79
C PHE A 225 -14.91 7.77 -5.25
N GLN A 226 -16.09 8.36 -5.11
CA GLN A 226 -17.33 7.78 -5.62
C GLN A 226 -17.31 7.69 -7.14
N ASN A 227 -16.86 8.74 -7.83
CA ASN A 227 -16.74 8.71 -9.28
C ASN A 227 -15.75 7.64 -9.75
N LEU A 228 -14.57 7.53 -9.13
CA LEU A 228 -13.60 6.47 -9.46
C LEU A 228 -14.15 5.07 -9.17
N ALA A 229 -14.91 4.88 -8.09
CA ALA A 229 -15.53 3.61 -7.78
C ALA A 229 -16.55 3.18 -8.86
N VAL A 230 -17.31 4.12 -9.43
CA VAL A 230 -18.35 3.82 -10.42
C VAL A 230 -17.81 3.77 -11.85
N ASP A 231 -17.03 4.77 -12.27
CA ASP A 231 -16.62 4.99 -13.67
C ASP A 231 -15.43 4.12 -14.11
N LEU A 232 -14.58 3.68 -13.18
CA LEU A 232 -13.50 2.74 -13.50
C LEU A 232 -14.06 1.35 -13.82
N ASP A 233 -13.41 0.68 -14.76
CA ASP A 233 -13.63 -0.73 -15.03
C ASP A 233 -13.05 -1.63 -13.93
N THR A 234 -13.25 -2.95 -14.03
CA THR A 234 -12.85 -3.92 -13.01
C THR A 234 -11.37 -3.82 -12.62
N GLU A 235 -10.47 -3.61 -13.60
CA GLU A 235 -9.03 -3.46 -13.37
C GLU A 235 -8.71 -2.14 -12.65
N GLY A 236 -9.23 -1.02 -13.15
CA GLY A 236 -9.00 0.29 -12.53
C GLY A 236 -9.55 0.36 -11.12
N ARG A 237 -10.77 -0.18 -10.90
CA ARG A 237 -11.41 -0.24 -9.58
C ARG A 237 -10.61 -1.10 -8.61
N TYR A 238 -10.10 -2.24 -9.04
CA TYR A 238 -9.23 -3.08 -8.22
C TYR A 238 -7.95 -2.34 -7.79
N LEU A 239 -7.31 -1.60 -8.69
CA LEU A 239 -6.12 -0.79 -8.37
C LEU A 239 -6.44 0.36 -7.42
N PHE A 240 -7.54 1.07 -7.66
CA PHE A 240 -8.04 2.14 -6.81
C PHE A 240 -8.34 1.67 -5.38
N LEU A 241 -9.08 0.56 -5.23
CA LEU A 241 -9.40 -0.01 -3.93
C LEU A 241 -8.13 -0.51 -3.21
N ASN A 242 -7.17 -1.08 -3.95
CA ASN A 242 -5.85 -1.44 -3.37
C ASN A 242 -5.08 -0.21 -2.89
N ALA A 243 -5.15 0.92 -3.61
CA ALA A 243 -4.49 2.16 -3.21
C ALA A 243 -5.07 2.70 -1.88
N ILE A 244 -6.39 2.59 -1.68
CA ILE A 244 -7.06 2.87 -0.40
C ILE A 244 -6.60 1.88 0.67
N ALA A 245 -6.61 0.58 0.37
CA ALA A 245 -6.24 -0.48 1.31
C ALA A 245 -4.81 -0.34 1.85
N ASN A 246 -3.88 0.15 1.04
CA ASN A 246 -2.49 0.39 1.46
C ASN A 246 -2.37 1.38 2.61
N GLN A 247 -3.40 2.20 2.84
CA GLN A 247 -3.41 3.17 3.92
C GLN A 247 -4.01 2.58 5.20
N LEU A 248 -4.62 1.38 5.15
CA LEU A 248 -5.17 0.66 6.29
C LEU A 248 -4.04 -0.06 7.05
N ARG A 249 -3.27 0.70 7.82
CA ARG A 249 -2.11 0.20 8.60
C ARG A 249 -2.40 0.24 10.10
N TYR A 250 -1.42 0.60 10.90
CA TYR A 250 -1.58 0.88 12.33
C TYR A 250 -2.50 2.08 12.59
N PRO A 251 -3.06 2.26 13.81
CA PRO A 251 -3.88 3.41 14.17
C PRO A 251 -3.18 4.75 13.88
N ASN A 252 -3.73 5.51 12.95
CA ASN A 252 -3.30 6.86 12.56
C ASN A 252 -4.43 7.55 11.79
N SER A 253 -4.30 8.84 11.49
CA SER A 253 -5.35 9.61 10.82
C SER A 253 -5.67 9.15 9.40
N HIS A 254 -4.67 8.65 8.66
CA HIS A 254 -4.90 8.10 7.33
C HIS A 254 -5.68 6.78 7.42
N THR A 255 -5.22 5.84 8.27
CA THR A 255 -5.90 4.56 8.50
C THR A 255 -7.38 4.78 8.84
N HIS A 256 -7.68 5.73 9.73
CA HIS A 256 -9.05 6.05 10.12
C HIS A 256 -9.87 6.63 8.97
N TYR A 257 -9.36 7.66 8.29
CA TYR A 257 -10.04 8.29 7.16
C TYR A 257 -10.32 7.30 6.02
N PHE A 258 -9.33 6.49 5.63
CA PHE A 258 -9.48 5.52 4.55
C PHE A 258 -10.35 4.32 4.97
N SER A 259 -10.40 3.97 6.26
CA SER A 259 -11.35 2.98 6.78
C SER A 259 -12.79 3.48 6.63
N CYS A 260 -13.08 4.71 7.07
CA CYS A 260 -14.39 5.33 6.87
C CYS A 260 -14.72 5.46 5.37
N THR A 261 -13.75 5.85 4.54
CA THR A 261 -13.94 5.96 3.08
C THR A 261 -14.35 4.62 2.47
N LEU A 262 -13.66 3.53 2.81
CA LEU A 262 -13.95 2.21 2.26
C LEU A 262 -15.33 1.70 2.71
N LEU A 263 -15.69 1.90 3.98
CA LEU A 263 -17.01 1.58 4.51
C LEU A 263 -18.12 2.41 3.85
N TYR A 264 -17.86 3.69 3.61
CA TYR A 264 -18.81 4.58 2.94
C TYR A 264 -19.03 4.16 1.49
N LEU A 265 -17.96 3.87 0.74
CA LEU A 265 -18.06 3.35 -0.62
C LEU A 265 -18.82 2.02 -0.69
N PHE A 266 -18.69 1.16 0.32
CA PHE A 266 -19.46 -0.08 0.40
C PHE A 266 -20.94 0.17 0.64
N ALA A 267 -21.27 1.07 1.59
CA ALA A 267 -22.65 1.40 1.95
C ALA A 267 -23.40 2.11 0.82
N GLU A 268 -22.74 3.01 0.09
CA GLU A 268 -23.31 3.80 -1.00
C GLU A 268 -23.15 3.14 -2.39
N ALA A 269 -22.61 1.91 -2.44
CA ALA A 269 -22.43 1.20 -3.70
C ALA A 269 -23.78 0.79 -4.32
N ASN A 270 -24.08 1.34 -5.50
CA ASN A 270 -25.25 0.95 -6.29
C ASN A 270 -25.07 -0.34 -7.11
N SER A 271 -23.93 -1.03 -6.97
CA SER A 271 -23.58 -2.23 -7.74
C SER A 271 -22.95 -3.28 -6.84
N GLU A 272 -23.50 -4.50 -6.87
CA GLU A 272 -22.97 -5.65 -6.14
C GLU A 272 -21.50 -5.94 -6.50
N ALA A 273 -21.08 -5.66 -7.74
CA ALA A 273 -19.70 -5.86 -8.17
C ALA A 273 -18.71 -4.96 -7.40
N ILE A 274 -19.12 -3.75 -7.00
CA ILE A 274 -18.30 -2.86 -6.15
C ILE A 274 -18.21 -3.45 -4.74
N GLN A 275 -19.35 -3.86 -4.18
CA GLN A 275 -19.43 -4.46 -2.85
C GLN A 275 -18.60 -5.74 -2.77
N GLU A 276 -18.68 -6.62 -3.76
CA GLU A 276 -17.91 -7.86 -3.83
C GLU A 276 -16.40 -7.59 -3.86
N GLN A 277 -15.95 -6.62 -4.66
CA GLN A 277 -14.53 -6.26 -4.70
C GLN A 277 -14.04 -5.72 -3.36
N ILE A 278 -14.84 -4.91 -2.67
CA ILE A 278 -14.52 -4.39 -1.34
C ILE A 278 -14.51 -5.52 -0.30
N THR A 279 -15.46 -6.46 -0.34
CA THR A 279 -15.49 -7.63 0.55
C THR A 279 -14.24 -8.49 0.39
N ARG A 280 -13.85 -8.81 -0.85
CA ARG A 280 -12.62 -9.57 -1.14
C ARG A 280 -11.37 -8.84 -0.62
N LEU A 281 -11.35 -7.51 -0.72
CA LEU A 281 -10.27 -6.70 -0.17
C LEU A 281 -10.23 -6.79 1.37
N PHE A 282 -11.37 -6.67 2.05
CA PHE A 282 -11.45 -6.81 3.50
C PHE A 282 -10.95 -8.18 3.97
N GLU A 283 -11.33 -9.26 3.28
CA GLU A 283 -10.82 -10.59 3.59
C GLU A 283 -9.30 -10.67 3.45
N SER A 284 -8.73 -10.09 2.39
CA SER A 284 -7.28 -10.06 2.18
C SER A 284 -6.56 -9.32 3.30
N VAL A 285 -7.09 -8.17 3.72
CA VAL A 285 -6.54 -7.37 4.83
C VAL A 285 -6.70 -8.11 6.16
N ALA A 286 -7.87 -8.70 6.44
CA ALA A 286 -8.12 -9.45 7.67
C ALA A 286 -7.18 -10.66 7.81
N ARG A 287 -6.92 -11.39 6.71
CA ARG A 287 -5.94 -12.49 6.70
C ARG A 287 -4.54 -12.00 7.06
N SER A 288 -4.16 -10.78 6.67
CA SER A 288 -2.90 -10.15 7.08
C SER A 288 -2.80 -9.97 8.60
N CYS A 289 -3.88 -9.49 9.22
CA CYS A 289 -3.91 -9.22 10.66
C CYS A 289 -3.83 -10.52 11.50
N SER A 290 -4.43 -11.61 11.01
CA SER A 290 -4.42 -12.91 11.70
C SER A 290 -3.05 -13.61 11.68
N GLN A 291 -2.25 -13.42 10.62
CA GLN A 291 -0.92 -14.04 10.48
C GLN A 291 0.09 -13.60 11.55
N HIS A 292 -0.15 -12.46 12.21
CA HIS A 292 0.70 -11.92 13.28
C HIS A 292 0.42 -12.47 14.68
N LYS A 293 -0.70 -13.17 14.90
CA LYS A 293 -1.12 -13.62 16.24
C LYS A 293 -0.65 -15.01 16.66
N GLN A 294 -0.12 -15.82 15.75
CA GLN A 294 0.38 -17.15 16.09
C GLN A 294 1.82 -17.01 16.65
N PRO A 295 2.17 -17.61 17.80
CA PRO A 295 3.57 -17.76 18.24
C PRO A 295 4.44 -18.52 17.22
N GLY A 296 3.82 -19.10 16.18
CA GLY A 296 4.41 -19.68 15.00
C GLY A 296 3.99 -19.01 13.68
N GLY A 297 3.61 -17.72 13.64
CA GLY A 297 3.23 -17.03 12.39
C GLY A 297 4.36 -17.02 11.34
N VAL A 298 5.61 -17.11 11.80
CA VAL A 298 6.79 -17.36 10.96
C VAL A 298 6.79 -18.78 10.36
N ARG A 299 6.31 -19.79 11.10
CA ARG A 299 6.20 -21.19 10.64
C ARG A 299 5.00 -21.44 9.72
N GLU A 300 3.90 -20.71 9.88
CA GLU A 300 2.79 -20.78 8.91
C GLU A 300 3.17 -20.13 7.58
N ALA A 301 3.91 -19.01 7.59
CA ALA A 301 4.48 -18.45 6.36
C ALA A 301 5.40 -19.45 5.61
N GLU A 302 6.01 -20.39 6.33
CA GLU A 302 6.76 -21.51 5.76
C GLU A 302 5.87 -22.66 5.25
N SER A 303 4.74 -22.98 5.90
CA SER A 303 3.86 -24.09 5.50
C SER A 303 3.10 -23.85 4.19
N TRP A 304 2.89 -22.60 3.79
CA TRP A 304 2.31 -22.27 2.47
C TRP A 304 3.30 -22.50 1.31
N THR A 305 4.59 -22.68 1.61
CA THR A 305 5.58 -23.00 0.59
C THR A 305 5.53 -24.45 0.10
N GLU A 306 4.71 -25.29 0.72
CA GLU A 306 4.48 -26.69 0.33
C GLU A 306 3.14 -26.93 -0.37
N LYS A 307 2.25 -25.93 -0.43
CA LYS A 307 0.91 -26.05 -1.04
C LYS A 307 0.60 -25.05 -2.16
N SER A 308 1.63 -24.43 -2.75
CA SER A 308 1.50 -23.62 -3.97
C SER A 308 2.34 -24.20 -5.09
#